data_AF-W9T0J4-F1
#
_entry.id   AF-W9T0J4-F1
#
_cell.length_a   1.000
_cell.length_b   1.000
_cell.length_c   1.000
_cell.angle_alpha   90.00
_cell.angle_beta   90.00
_cell.angle_gamma   90.00
#
_symmetry.space_group_name_H-M   'P 1'
#
loop_
_entity.id
_entity.type
_entity.pdbx_description
1 polymer ?
#
loop_
_entity_poly.entity_id
_entity_poly.type
_entity_poly.pdbx_seq_one_letter_code
_entity_poly.pdbx_strand_id
1 'polypeptide(L)'
;MARLQRWQPDQVQGLRLRFDDLFQAPRIAWELAGQLGDDFYSRDWTRTHGNLYQAIRMEKAMIGLLLLLIVAVAAFNIISTLVMVVTDKRGDIAILRTLGATPRQIMAIFMVQGTVIGVVGTLVGALLGMFAAVNVSSWIAALERLIGHKFLSADVYFIDYLPSRLMAADVVQVCLAALVLSFLATLYPAWRAARTQPAEALRYE
;
A
#
# COMPACT_ATOMS: atom_id res chain seq x y z
N MET A 1 1.22 19.94 41.37
CA MET A 1 -0.20 20.25 41.64
C MET A 1 -0.81 19.47 42.81
N ALA A 2 -0.28 18.30 43.23
CA ALA A 2 -0.81 17.52 44.36
C ALA A 2 -0.82 18.24 45.74
N ARG A 3 0.10 19.18 45.98
CA ARG A 3 0.13 19.97 47.24
C ARG A 3 -0.95 21.05 47.36
N LEU A 4 -1.62 21.41 46.26
CA LEU A 4 -2.61 22.49 46.26
C LEU A 4 -4.04 22.01 46.57
N GLN A 5 -4.32 20.70 46.52
CA GLN A 5 -5.69 20.19 46.67
C GLN A 5 -5.99 19.42 47.96
N ARG A 6 -5.04 19.28 48.91
CA ARG A 6 -5.24 18.58 50.22
C ARG A 6 -5.81 17.15 50.11
N TRP A 7 -5.14 16.29 49.34
CA TRP A 7 -5.59 14.90 49.16
C TRP A 7 -5.01 14.00 50.26
N GLN A 8 -5.78 13.00 50.69
CA GLN A 8 -5.30 12.01 51.66
C GLN A 8 -4.19 11.12 51.04
N PRO A 9 -3.28 10.56 51.85
CA PRO A 9 -2.37 9.52 51.35
C PRO A 9 -3.26 8.39 50.77
N ASP A 10 -3.00 7.99 49.53
CA ASP A 10 -3.72 6.97 48.72
C ASP A 10 -4.83 7.46 47.76
N GLN A 11 -5.07 8.77 47.61
CA GLN A 11 -5.95 9.28 46.55
C GLN A 11 -5.20 9.53 45.22
N VAL A 12 -5.68 8.95 44.11
CA VAL A 12 -5.16 9.14 42.74
C VAL A 12 -6.13 9.92 41.86
N GLN A 13 -5.61 10.93 41.14
CA GLN A 13 -6.42 11.87 40.36
C GLN A 13 -6.93 11.29 39.03
N GLY A 14 -6.35 10.17 38.59
CA GLY A 14 -6.75 9.51 37.37
C GLY A 14 -5.83 8.35 37.03
N LEU A 15 -6.33 7.49 36.16
CA LEU A 15 -5.59 6.34 35.65
C LEU A 15 -5.05 6.68 34.26
N ARG A 16 -3.75 6.52 34.03
CA ARG A 16 -3.16 6.69 32.69
C ARG A 16 -3.04 5.33 32.03
N LEU A 17 -3.80 5.14 30.95
CA LEU A 17 -3.71 3.96 30.10
C LEU A 17 -2.75 4.22 28.95
N ARG A 18 -1.79 3.31 28.76
CA ARG A 18 -0.88 3.31 27.61
C ARG A 18 -1.32 2.21 26.66
N PHE A 19 -1.53 2.57 25.40
CA PHE A 19 -1.90 1.66 24.34
C PHE A 19 -0.72 1.46 23.38
N ASP A 20 -0.57 0.25 22.85
CA ASP A 20 0.40 -0.02 21.78
C ASP A 20 -0.05 0.63 20.46
N ASP A 21 -1.36 0.64 20.20
CA ASP A 21 -1.98 1.39 19.11
C ASP A 21 -2.69 2.63 19.65
N LEU A 22 -2.03 3.79 19.48
CA LEU A 22 -2.58 5.08 19.90
C LEU A 22 -3.90 5.40 19.18
N PHE A 23 -4.18 4.87 17.99
CA PHE A 23 -5.42 5.15 17.27
C PHE A 23 -6.65 4.45 17.85
N GLN A 24 -6.46 3.40 18.65
CA GLN A 24 -7.55 2.72 19.36
C GLN A 24 -7.92 3.40 20.68
N ALA A 25 -7.02 4.24 21.21
CA ALA A 25 -7.20 4.93 22.48
C ALA A 25 -8.56 5.66 22.60
N PRO A 26 -9.03 6.46 21.61
CA PRO A 26 -10.35 7.11 21.74
C PRO A 26 -11.52 6.12 21.81
N ARG A 27 -11.48 4.99 21.08
CA ARG A 27 -12.57 3.99 21.12
C ARG A 27 -12.58 3.27 22.47
N ILE A 28 -11.43 2.73 22.86
CA ILE A 28 -11.30 1.92 24.09
C ILE A 28 -11.52 2.79 25.33
N ALA A 29 -11.03 4.03 25.33
CA ALA A 29 -11.23 4.93 26.46
C ALA A 29 -12.69 5.37 26.59
N TRP A 30 -13.46 5.44 25.49
CA TRP A 30 -14.90 5.71 25.54
C TRP A 30 -15.69 4.49 26.03
N GLU A 31 -15.35 3.28 25.56
CA GLU A 31 -15.92 2.02 26.04
C GLU A 31 -15.68 1.82 27.55
N LEU A 32 -14.45 2.06 28.03
CA LEU A 32 -14.09 1.96 29.45
C LEU A 32 -14.83 2.98 30.30
N ALA A 33 -14.92 4.24 29.86
CA ALA A 33 -15.67 5.26 30.59
C ALA A 33 -17.16 4.87 30.73
N GLY A 34 -17.74 4.30 29.68
CA GLY A 34 -19.13 3.78 29.72
C GLY A 34 -19.33 2.61 30.68
N GLN A 35 -18.29 1.83 30.98
CA GLN A 35 -18.35 0.72 31.94
C GLN A 35 -18.10 1.15 33.40
N LEU A 36 -17.38 2.25 33.61
CA LEU A 36 -16.99 2.75 34.94
C LEU A 36 -18.05 3.67 35.58
N GLY A 37 -19.03 4.16 34.80
CA GLY A 37 -20.12 5.01 35.27
C GLY A 37 -19.88 6.51 35.05
N ASP A 38 -20.93 7.32 35.27
CA ASP A 38 -20.97 8.75 34.88
C ASP A 38 -19.98 9.66 35.63
N ASP A 39 -19.43 9.19 36.77
CA ASP A 39 -18.43 9.93 37.55
C ASP A 39 -17.02 9.90 36.91
N PHE A 40 -16.81 9.04 35.91
CA PHE A 40 -15.53 8.89 35.22
C PHE A 40 -15.58 9.49 33.81
N TYR A 41 -14.73 10.48 33.55
CA TYR A 41 -14.56 11.05 32.22
C TYR A 41 -13.25 10.58 31.57
N SER A 42 -13.35 10.13 30.32
CA SER A 42 -12.18 9.82 29.50
C SER A 42 -11.61 11.07 28.83
N ARG A 43 -10.29 11.26 28.91
CA ARG A 43 -9.55 12.27 28.16
C ARG A 43 -8.46 11.58 27.35
N ASP A 44 -8.65 11.51 26.04
CA ASP A 44 -7.72 10.90 25.11
C ASP A 44 -6.84 11.97 24.40
N TRP A 45 -5.76 11.50 23.78
CA TRP A 45 -4.80 12.37 23.10
C TRP A 45 -5.38 13.02 21.83
N THR A 46 -6.37 12.39 21.17
CA THR A 46 -7.02 12.94 19.97
C THR A 46 -7.95 14.09 20.29
N ARG A 47 -8.56 14.14 21.48
CA ARG A 47 -9.31 15.31 21.96
C ARG A 47 -8.42 16.43 22.47
N THR A 48 -7.30 16.08 23.11
CA THR A 48 -6.38 17.07 23.68
C THR A 48 -5.55 17.78 22.60
N HIS A 49 -5.29 17.10 21.46
CA HIS A 49 -4.52 17.61 20.32
C HIS A 49 -5.23 17.30 18.97
N GLY A 50 -6.50 17.68 18.84
CA GLY A 50 -7.33 17.36 17.66
C GLY A 50 -6.74 17.75 16.30
N ASN A 51 -6.06 18.91 16.23
CA ASN A 51 -5.39 19.34 15.01
C ASN A 51 -4.25 18.39 14.60
N LEU A 52 -3.48 17.85 15.57
CA LEU A 52 -2.41 16.91 15.29
C LEU A 52 -2.96 15.56 14.83
N TYR A 53 -4.04 15.07 15.45
CA TYR A 53 -4.71 13.85 15.01
C TYR A 53 -5.24 13.96 13.58
N GLN A 54 -5.89 15.07 13.24
CA GLN A 54 -6.37 15.32 11.88
C GLN A 54 -5.22 15.45 10.89
N ALA A 55 -4.13 16.15 11.24
CA ALA A 55 -2.94 16.27 10.42
C ALA A 55 -2.33 14.90 10.09
N ILE A 56 -2.09 14.05 11.10
CA ILE A 56 -1.51 12.70 10.91
C ILE A 56 -2.43 11.82 10.05
N ARG A 57 -3.75 11.90 10.26
CA ARG A 57 -4.72 11.12 9.47
C ARG A 57 -4.76 11.58 8.01
N MET A 58 -4.73 12.89 7.77
CA MET A 58 -4.71 13.47 6.43
C MET A 58 -3.41 13.12 5.69
N GLU A 59 -2.26 13.16 6.38
CA GLU A 59 -0.96 12.75 5.82
C GLU A 59 -0.97 11.26 5.40
N LYS A 60 -1.43 10.37 6.29
CA LYS A 60 -1.57 8.94 5.95
C LYS A 60 -2.50 8.73 4.74
N ALA A 61 -3.62 9.46 4.67
CA ALA A 61 -4.54 9.38 3.54
C ALA A 61 -3.89 9.85 2.22
N MET A 62 -3.11 10.93 2.25
CA MET A 62 -2.36 11.41 1.08
C MET A 62 -1.34 10.38 0.59
N ILE A 63 -0.56 9.77 1.49
CA ILE A 63 0.40 8.70 1.11
C ILE A 63 -0.34 7.52 0.47
N GLY A 64 -1.47 7.10 1.05
CA GLY A 64 -2.31 6.04 0.49
C GLY A 64 -2.84 6.39 -0.91
N LEU A 65 -3.29 7.62 -1.13
CA LEU A 65 -3.73 8.10 -2.44
C LEU A 65 -2.61 8.09 -3.48
N LEU A 66 -1.41 8.55 -3.12
CA LEU A 66 -0.24 8.53 -4.01
C LEU A 66 0.15 7.10 -4.40
N LEU A 67 0.20 6.19 -3.43
CA LEU A 67 0.47 4.77 -3.69
C LEU A 67 -0.57 4.18 -4.64
N LEU A 68 -1.85 4.47 -4.43
CA LEU A 68 -2.92 4.01 -5.31
C LEU A 68 -2.76 4.53 -6.74
N LEU A 69 -2.39 5.80 -6.93
CA LEU A 69 -2.13 6.37 -8.26
C LEU A 69 -0.95 5.70 -8.96
N ILE A 70 0.16 5.45 -8.26
CA ILE A 70 1.33 4.75 -8.82
C ILE A 70 0.93 3.35 -9.28
N VAL A 71 0.19 2.62 -8.45
CA VAL A 71 -0.30 1.28 -8.80
C VAL A 71 -1.27 1.33 -9.99
N ALA A 72 -2.15 2.33 -10.06
CA ALA A 72 -3.06 2.51 -11.19
C ALA A 72 -2.33 2.76 -12.50
N VAL A 73 -1.29 3.61 -12.50
CA VAL A 73 -0.44 3.86 -13.67
C VAL A 73 0.28 2.58 -14.11
N ALA A 74 0.81 1.81 -13.16
CA ALA A 74 1.45 0.52 -13.44
C ALA A 74 0.45 -0.48 -14.06
N ALA A 75 -0.77 -0.58 -13.53
CA ALA A 75 -1.81 -1.44 -14.09
C ALA A 75 -2.19 -1.03 -15.53
N PHE A 76 -2.31 0.28 -15.80
CA PHE A 76 -2.56 0.79 -17.15
C PHE A 76 -1.43 0.43 -18.14
N ASN A 77 -0.18 0.44 -17.67
CA ASN A 77 0.96 0.02 -18.46
C ASN A 77 0.85 -1.47 -18.86
N ILE A 78 0.51 -2.34 -17.91
CA ILE A 78 0.27 -3.77 -18.18
C ILE A 78 -0.81 -3.95 -19.26
N ILE A 79 -1.93 -3.22 -19.15
CA ILE A 79 -3.01 -3.27 -20.15
C ILE A 79 -2.47 -2.90 -21.52
N SER A 80 -1.74 -1.78 -21.60
CA SER A 80 -1.20 -1.25 -22.85
C SER A 80 -0.25 -2.25 -23.52
N THR A 81 0.66 -2.84 -22.73
CA THR A 81 1.60 -3.86 -23.21
C THR A 81 0.87 -5.14 -23.64
N LEU A 82 -0.09 -5.65 -22.86
CA LEU A 82 -0.82 -6.86 -23.25
C LEU A 82 -1.63 -6.65 -24.53
N VAL A 83 -2.29 -5.49 -24.68
CA VAL A 83 -3.02 -5.14 -25.91
C VAL A 83 -2.07 -5.08 -27.10
N MET A 84 -0.90 -4.47 -26.94
CA MET A 84 0.14 -4.45 -27.99
C MET A 84 0.56 -5.87 -28.38
N VAL A 85 0.90 -6.72 -27.41
CA VAL A 85 1.30 -8.12 -27.66
C VAL A 85 0.20 -8.90 -28.37
N VAL A 86 -1.07 -8.76 -27.95
CA VAL A 86 -2.22 -9.40 -28.61
C VAL A 86 -2.33 -8.95 -30.07
N THR A 87 -2.06 -7.67 -30.34
CA THR A 87 -2.16 -7.08 -31.66
C THR A 87 -1.03 -7.56 -32.57
N ASP A 88 0.19 -7.64 -32.06
CA ASP A 88 1.37 -8.16 -32.77
C ASP A 88 1.25 -9.66 -33.05
N LYS A 89 0.53 -10.40 -32.18
CA LYS A 89 0.33 -11.85 -32.26
C LYS A 89 -0.96 -12.28 -32.94
N ARG A 90 -1.63 -11.39 -33.68
CA ARG A 90 -2.89 -11.70 -34.38
C ARG A 90 -2.76 -12.84 -35.40
N GLY A 91 -1.67 -12.89 -36.16
CA GLY A 91 -1.38 -13.97 -37.12
C GLY A 91 -1.26 -15.33 -36.42
N ASP A 92 -0.43 -15.41 -35.37
CA ASP A 92 -0.26 -16.61 -34.54
C ASP A 92 -1.60 -17.07 -33.92
N ILE A 93 -2.42 -16.13 -33.43
CA ILE A 93 -3.77 -16.44 -32.91
C ILE A 93 -4.65 -17.03 -34.01
N ALA A 94 -4.63 -16.48 -35.23
CA ALA A 94 -5.42 -16.97 -36.35
C ALA A 94 -5.02 -18.40 -36.73
N ILE A 95 -3.72 -18.70 -36.79
CA ILE A 95 -3.20 -20.06 -37.03
C ILE A 95 -3.66 -21.03 -35.94
N LEU A 96 -3.57 -20.64 -34.66
CA LEU A 96 -4.07 -21.48 -33.56
C LEU A 96 -5.58 -21.74 -33.69
N ARG A 97 -6.36 -20.72 -34.09
CA ARG A 97 -7.81 -20.83 -34.27
C ARG A 97 -8.17 -21.73 -35.46
N THR A 98 -7.39 -21.74 -36.54
CA THR A 98 -7.60 -22.65 -37.68
C THR A 98 -7.19 -24.09 -37.35
N LEU A 99 -6.21 -24.28 -36.46
CA LEU A 99 -5.86 -25.60 -35.89
C LEU A 99 -6.89 -26.12 -34.86
N GLY A 100 -7.96 -25.37 -34.58
CA GLY A 100 -9.06 -25.78 -33.70
C GLY A 100 -9.00 -25.21 -32.29
N ALA A 101 -8.09 -24.27 -31.98
CA ALA A 101 -8.06 -23.63 -30.68
C ALA A 101 -9.37 -22.86 -30.41
N THR A 102 -9.94 -23.08 -29.23
CA THR A 102 -11.14 -22.39 -28.77
C THR A 102 -10.80 -20.98 -28.27
N PRO A 103 -11.74 -20.02 -28.31
CA PRO A 103 -11.53 -18.67 -27.76
C PRO A 103 -11.11 -18.70 -26.29
N ARG A 104 -11.60 -19.68 -25.51
CA ARG A 104 -11.23 -19.88 -24.10
C ARG A 104 -9.76 -20.27 -23.93
N GLN A 105 -9.21 -21.10 -24.81
CA GLN A 105 -7.79 -21.45 -24.78
C GLN A 105 -6.91 -20.25 -25.09
N ILE A 106 -7.29 -19.42 -26.08
CA ILE A 106 -6.58 -18.17 -26.39
C ILE A 106 -6.63 -17.22 -25.19
N MET A 107 -7.81 -17.05 -24.57
CA MET A 107 -7.97 -16.24 -23.36
C MET A 107 -7.07 -16.74 -22.24
N ALA A 108 -7.01 -18.06 -22.01
CA ALA A 108 -6.18 -18.67 -20.96
C ALA A 108 -4.68 -18.39 -21.16
N ILE A 109 -4.18 -18.43 -22.40
CA ILE A 109 -2.77 -18.13 -22.72
C ILE A 109 -2.42 -16.71 -22.27
N PHE A 110 -3.23 -15.71 -22.67
CA PHE A 110 -2.97 -14.31 -22.31
C PHE A 110 -3.21 -14.01 -20.83
N MET A 111 -4.17 -14.68 -20.20
CA MET A 111 -4.40 -14.63 -18.76
C MET A 111 -3.18 -15.13 -17.97
N VAL A 112 -2.63 -16.29 -18.36
CA VAL A 112 -1.42 -16.85 -17.74
C VAL A 112 -0.23 -15.92 -17.96
N GLN A 113 -0.03 -15.43 -19.18
CA GLN A 113 1.05 -14.49 -19.50
C GLN A 113 0.97 -13.23 -18.64
N GLY A 114 -0.21 -12.63 -18.54
CA GLY A 114 -0.46 -11.45 -17.72
C GLY A 114 -0.23 -11.70 -16.22
N THR A 115 -0.72 -12.84 -15.72
CA THR A 115 -0.53 -13.24 -14.31
C THR A 115 0.94 -13.48 -14.00
N VAL A 116 1.71 -14.11 -14.90
CA VAL A 116 3.15 -14.32 -14.73
C VAL A 116 3.89 -12.99 -14.64
N ILE A 117 3.58 -12.04 -15.53
CA ILE A 117 4.16 -10.69 -15.47
C ILE A 117 3.83 -10.02 -14.13
N GLY A 118 2.57 -10.12 -13.69
CA GLY A 118 2.12 -9.58 -12.40
C GLY A 118 2.85 -10.19 -11.20
N VAL A 119 3.00 -11.52 -11.17
CA VAL A 119 3.69 -12.24 -10.09
C VAL A 119 5.17 -11.88 -10.05
N VAL A 120 5.87 -11.95 -11.20
CA VAL A 120 7.30 -11.62 -11.27
C VAL A 120 7.52 -10.16 -10.90
N GLY A 121 6.71 -9.24 -11.45
CA GLY A 121 6.77 -7.82 -11.12
C GLY A 121 6.54 -7.55 -9.62
N THR A 122 5.57 -8.23 -9.02
CA THR A 122 5.28 -8.09 -7.58
C THR A 122 6.42 -8.64 -6.73
N LEU A 123 6.98 -9.80 -7.07
CA LEU A 123 8.11 -10.39 -6.34
C LEU A 123 9.35 -9.49 -6.41
N VAL A 124 9.72 -9.05 -7.61
CA VAL A 124 10.87 -8.16 -7.80
C VAL A 124 10.62 -6.82 -7.08
N GLY A 125 9.44 -6.25 -7.22
CA GLY A 125 9.06 -5.01 -6.54
C GLY A 125 9.09 -5.13 -5.02
N ALA A 126 8.59 -6.23 -4.46
CA ALA A 126 8.61 -6.49 -3.02
C ALA A 126 10.03 -6.65 -2.48
N LEU A 127 10.89 -7.40 -3.20
CA LEU A 127 12.30 -7.57 -2.82
C LEU A 127 13.06 -6.24 -2.87
N LEU A 128 12.92 -5.48 -3.96
CA LEU A 128 13.55 -4.17 -4.10
C LEU A 128 13.03 -3.17 -3.07
N GLY A 129 11.72 -3.15 -2.82
CA GLY A 129 11.08 -2.29 -1.83
C GLY A 129 11.53 -2.60 -0.41
N MET A 130 11.61 -3.89 -0.05
CA MET A 130 12.12 -4.33 1.26
C MET A 130 13.61 -3.98 1.42
N PHE A 131 14.41 -4.23 0.38
CA PHE A 131 15.83 -3.87 0.37
C PHE A 131 16.03 -2.36 0.54
N ALA A 132 15.27 -1.55 -0.19
CA ALA A 132 15.30 -0.10 -0.07
C ALA A 132 14.88 0.37 1.34
N ALA A 133 13.80 -0.21 1.88
CA ALA A 133 13.28 0.14 3.19
C ALA A 133 14.26 -0.16 4.34
N VAL A 134 14.99 -1.29 4.29
CA VAL A 134 16.03 -1.61 5.30
C VAL A 134 17.24 -0.67 5.18
N ASN A 135 17.61 -0.30 3.96
CA ASN A 135 18.81 0.52 3.74
C ASN A 135 18.53 2.02 3.77
N VAL A 136 17.27 2.47 3.92
CA VAL A 136 16.87 3.88 3.76
C VAL A 136 17.66 4.81 4.66
N SER A 137 17.95 4.41 5.91
CA SER A 137 18.77 5.18 6.85
C SER A 137 20.20 5.37 6.35
N SER A 138 20.79 4.34 5.73
CA SER A 138 22.13 4.37 5.16
C SER A 138 22.19 5.27 3.92
N TRP A 139 21.19 5.20 3.05
CA TRP A 139 21.09 6.06 1.86
C TRP A 139 20.93 7.54 2.23
N ILE A 140 20.09 7.85 3.22
CA ILE A 140 19.92 9.22 3.73
C ILE A 140 21.24 9.73 4.33
N ALA A 141 21.91 8.95 5.18
CA ALA A 141 23.18 9.35 5.77
C ALA A 141 24.29 9.57 4.70
N ALA A 142 24.32 8.77 3.64
CA ALA A 142 25.23 8.97 2.52
C ALA A 142 24.91 10.25 1.73
N LEU A 143 23.62 10.55 1.52
CA LEU A 143 23.16 11.76 0.85
C LEU A 143 23.50 13.02 1.67
N GLU A 144 23.31 12.99 2.99
CA GLU A 144 23.69 14.08 3.90
C GLU A 144 25.20 14.38 3.86
N ARG A 145 26.05 13.34 3.78
CA ARG A 145 27.50 13.51 3.62
C ARG A 145 27.88 14.15 2.28
N LEU A 146 27.14 13.85 1.22
CA LEU A 146 27.36 14.39 -0.12
C LEU A 146 26.90 15.85 -0.25
N ILE A 147 25.77 16.20 0.36
CA ILE A 147 25.16 17.53 0.26
C ILE A 147 25.73 18.51 1.30
N GLY A 148 26.39 18.00 2.35
CA GLY A 148 27.04 18.82 3.39
C GLY A 148 26.06 19.50 4.35
N HIS A 149 24.75 19.26 4.20
CA HIS A 149 23.69 19.69 5.10
C HIS A 149 23.01 18.48 5.73
N LYS A 150 22.87 18.49 7.07
CA LYS A 150 22.07 17.50 7.80
C LYS A 150 20.59 17.84 7.62
N PHE A 151 19.81 16.91 7.07
CA PHE A 151 18.36 17.07 6.98
C PHE A 151 17.71 16.83 8.35
N LEU A 152 18.35 16.02 9.19
CA LEU A 152 18.00 15.79 10.59
C LEU A 152 19.01 16.50 11.51
N SER A 153 18.80 17.80 11.76
CA SER A 153 19.56 18.51 12.80
C SER A 153 19.11 17.99 14.18
N ALA A 154 20.04 17.37 14.91
CA ALA A 154 19.85 16.85 16.28
C ALA A 154 19.35 17.91 17.28
N ASP A 155 19.40 19.20 16.94
CA ASP A 155 18.86 20.30 17.74
C ASP A 155 17.32 20.39 17.74
N VAL A 156 16.62 19.75 16.78
CA VAL A 156 15.14 19.81 16.65
C VAL A 156 14.48 18.43 16.73
N TYR A 157 15.17 17.37 16.30
CA TYR A 157 14.67 15.99 16.38
C TYR A 157 15.62 15.12 17.21
N PHE A 158 15.17 14.66 18.38
CA PHE A 158 15.89 13.80 19.33
C PHE A 158 16.16 12.36 18.81
N ILE A 159 16.08 12.13 17.49
CA ILE A 159 16.20 10.82 16.86
C ILE A 159 17.12 10.95 15.64
N ASP A 160 18.34 10.44 15.76
CA ASP A 160 19.39 10.50 14.71
C ASP A 160 19.19 9.51 13.54
N TYR A 161 18.04 8.82 13.50
CA TYR A 161 17.71 7.85 12.44
C TYR A 161 16.20 7.82 12.22
N LEU A 162 15.76 7.77 10.97
CA LEU A 162 14.38 7.43 10.65
C LEU A 162 14.18 5.94 10.99
N PRO A 163 13.37 5.58 12.01
CA PRO A 163 13.11 4.18 12.31
C PRO A 163 12.22 3.60 11.19
N SER A 164 12.84 3.04 10.16
CA SER A 164 12.16 2.28 9.13
C SER A 164 11.65 0.97 9.72
N ARG A 165 10.41 0.97 10.19
CA ARG A 165 9.73 -0.26 10.64
C ARG A 165 8.96 -0.84 9.48
N LEU A 166 9.53 -1.86 8.86
CA LEU A 166 8.82 -2.69 7.89
C LEU A 166 7.75 -3.51 8.60
N MET A 167 6.48 -3.19 8.34
CA MET A 167 5.36 -3.98 8.81
C MET A 167 5.04 -5.05 7.75
N ALA A 168 5.22 -6.32 8.11
CA ALA A 168 4.95 -7.43 7.19
C ALA A 168 3.49 -7.43 6.67
N ALA A 169 2.55 -6.98 7.51
CA ALA A 169 1.15 -6.81 7.13
C ALA A 169 1.00 -5.85 5.93
N ASP A 170 1.67 -4.70 5.96
CA ASP A 170 1.60 -3.69 4.90
C ASP A 170 2.18 -4.25 3.59
N VAL A 171 3.32 -4.97 3.67
CA VAL A 171 3.94 -5.60 2.50
C VAL A 171 3.00 -6.64 1.88
N VAL A 172 2.41 -7.52 2.70
CA VAL A 172 1.47 -8.54 2.21
C VAL A 172 0.23 -7.90 1.59
N GLN A 173 -0.34 -6.87 2.22
CA GLN A 173 -1.50 -6.15 1.70
C GLN A 173 -1.21 -5.50 0.34
N VAL A 174 -0.06 -4.84 0.20
CA VAL A 174 0.35 -4.21 -1.07
C VAL A 174 0.60 -5.26 -2.15
N CYS A 175 1.30 -6.35 -1.83
CA CYS A 175 1.52 -7.45 -2.79
C CYS A 175 0.20 -8.06 -3.25
N LEU A 176 -0.74 -8.31 -2.34
CA LEU A 176 -2.04 -8.90 -2.66
C LEU A 176 -2.88 -7.95 -3.52
N ALA A 177 -2.90 -6.65 -3.19
CA ALA A 177 -3.56 -5.63 -4.00
C ALA A 177 -2.95 -5.53 -5.41
N ALA A 178 -1.62 -5.53 -5.52
CA ALA A 178 -0.92 -5.50 -6.81
C ALA A 178 -1.24 -6.72 -7.69
N LEU A 179 -1.25 -7.92 -7.09
CA LEU A 179 -1.60 -9.15 -7.80
C LEU A 179 -3.05 -9.14 -8.28
N VAL A 180 -3.99 -8.71 -7.43
CA VAL A 180 -5.42 -8.60 -7.80
C VAL A 180 -5.59 -7.58 -8.93
N LEU A 181 -4.98 -6.41 -8.83
CA LEU A 181 -5.07 -5.38 -9.86
C LEU A 181 -4.43 -5.81 -11.17
N SER A 182 -3.27 -6.46 -11.12
CA SER A 182 -2.62 -7.04 -12.30
C SER A 182 -3.50 -8.10 -12.96
N PHE A 183 -4.06 -9.03 -12.17
CA PHE A 183 -4.99 -10.03 -12.67
C PHE A 183 -6.20 -9.37 -13.34
N LEU A 184 -6.88 -8.44 -12.67
CA LEU A 184 -8.03 -7.70 -13.22
C LEU A 184 -7.69 -6.94 -14.50
N ALA A 185 -6.52 -6.30 -14.56
CA ALA A 185 -6.04 -5.61 -15.75
C ALA A 185 -5.87 -6.55 -16.95
N THR A 186 -5.51 -7.82 -16.73
CA THR A 186 -5.26 -8.80 -17.80
C THR A 186 -6.53 -9.40 -18.40
N LEU A 187 -7.67 -9.32 -17.70
CA LEU A 187 -8.95 -9.85 -18.19
C LEU A 187 -9.40 -9.17 -19.49
N TYR A 188 -9.31 -7.84 -19.55
CA TYR A 188 -9.81 -7.09 -20.72
C TYR A 188 -9.03 -7.41 -22.00
N PRO A 189 -7.68 -7.36 -22.03
CA PRO A 189 -6.91 -7.73 -23.21
C PRO A 189 -7.06 -9.22 -23.59
N ALA A 190 -7.11 -10.13 -22.61
CA ALA A 190 -7.28 -11.56 -22.87
C ALA A 190 -8.63 -11.87 -23.52
N TRP A 191 -9.70 -11.23 -23.04
CA TRP A 191 -11.03 -11.34 -23.65
C TRP A 191 -11.06 -10.75 -25.06
N ARG A 192 -10.36 -9.63 -25.28
CA ARG A 192 -10.23 -9.02 -26.61
C ARG A 192 -9.48 -9.93 -27.58
N ALA A 193 -8.41 -10.58 -27.14
CA ALA A 193 -7.64 -11.55 -27.92
C ALA A 193 -8.49 -12.76 -28.35
N ALA A 194 -9.33 -13.27 -27.45
CA ALA A 194 -10.22 -14.40 -27.72
C ALA A 194 -11.27 -14.11 -28.80
N ARG A 195 -11.64 -12.84 -28.99
CA ARG A 195 -12.64 -12.39 -29.98
C ARG A 195 -12.06 -12.06 -31.35
N THR A 196 -10.74 -12.13 -31.52
CA THR A 196 -10.10 -11.85 -32.81
C THR A 196 -10.54 -12.88 -33.85
N GLN A 197 -11.08 -12.43 -34.98
CA GLN A 197 -11.58 -13.32 -36.03
C GLN A 197 -10.44 -13.75 -36.96
N PRO A 198 -10.29 -15.06 -37.25
CA PRO A 198 -9.20 -15.56 -38.09
C PRO A 198 -9.22 -15.00 -39.53
N ALA A 199 -10.40 -14.70 -40.05
CA ALA A 199 -10.59 -14.23 -41.43
C ALA A 199 -10.10 -12.78 -41.66
N GLU A 200 -10.07 -11.94 -40.62
CA GLU A 200 -9.52 -10.59 -40.74
C GLU A 200 -7.99 -10.58 -40.63
N ALA A 201 -7.41 -11.48 -39.82
CA ALA A 201 -5.96 -11.51 -39.59
C ALA A 201 -5.16 -11.95 -40.83
N LEU A 202 -5.69 -12.90 -41.62
CA LEU A 202 -5.06 -13.42 -42.85
C LEU A 202 -5.26 -12.52 -44.09
N ARG A 203 -6.09 -11.47 -44.00
CA ARG A 203 -6.36 -10.55 -45.13
C ARG A 203 -5.41 -9.34 -45.16
N TYR A 204 -4.59 -9.16 -44.12
CA TYR A 204 -3.65 -8.06 -43.98
C TYR A 204 -2.17 -8.50 -44.04
N GLU A 205 -1.92 -9.78 -44.33
CA GLU A 205 -0.67 -10.27 -44.94
C GLU A 205 -0.86 -10.41 -46.45
#